data_AF-A0A166HS04-F1
#
_entry.id   AF-A0A166HS04-F1
#
_cell.length_a   1.000
_cell.length_b   1.000
_cell.length_c   1.000
_cell.angle_alpha   90.00
_cell.angle_beta   90.00
_cell.angle_gamma   90.00
#
_symmetry.space_group_name_H-M   'P 1'
#
loop_
_entity.id
_entity.type
_entity.pdbx_description
1 polymer ?
#
loop_
_entity_poly.entity_id
_entity_poly.type
_entity_poly.pdbx_seq_one_letter_code
_entity_poly.pdbx_strand_id
1 'polypeptide(L)'
;MTAHGQLPLAPPRPTGTTALSPAQRAVWVASEVDPDAATDFHLGWTTHFTSAHDPARVADAVARVLRAEPRLSQTVVVDGGEPQWATCPAPDAPAVIDLPR
;
A
#
# COMPACT_ATOMS: atom_id res chain seq x y z
N MET A 1 22.47 34.24 -7.50
CA MET A 1 21.10 33.75 -7.76
C MET A 1 20.97 32.34 -7.20
N THR A 2 20.53 32.20 -5.95
CA THR A 2 20.24 30.90 -5.34
C THR A 2 18.78 30.56 -5.59
N ALA A 3 18.54 29.62 -6.50
CA ALA A 3 17.21 29.04 -6.68
C ALA A 3 16.94 28.10 -5.51
N HIS A 4 16.03 28.49 -4.63
CA HIS A 4 15.51 27.61 -3.59
C HIS A 4 14.75 26.47 -4.28
N GLY A 5 15.25 25.24 -4.11
CA GLY A 5 14.60 24.03 -4.59
C GLY A 5 13.24 23.90 -3.93
N GLN A 6 12.19 24.25 -4.67
CA GLN A 6 10.83 24.01 -4.26
C GLN A 6 10.62 22.49 -4.25
N LEU A 7 10.55 21.92 -3.05
CA LEU A 7 10.07 20.55 -2.86
C LEU A 7 8.71 20.44 -3.55
N PRO A 8 8.46 19.40 -4.36
CA PRO A 8 7.14 19.18 -4.94
C PRO A 8 6.12 19.17 -3.81
N LEU A 9 5.11 20.04 -3.85
CA LEU A 9 3.99 19.97 -2.93
C LEU A 9 3.46 18.54 -3.00
N ALA A 10 3.40 17.87 -1.85
CA ALA A 10 2.71 16.59 -1.76
C ALA A 10 1.30 16.79 -2.33
N PRO A 11 0.82 15.92 -3.23
CA PRO A 11 -0.53 16.05 -3.77
C PRO A 11 -1.52 16.11 -2.59
N PRO A 12 -2.56 16.96 -2.69
CA PRO A 12 -3.54 17.10 -1.62
C PRO A 12 -4.11 15.74 -1.27
N ARG A 13 -4.20 15.44 0.03
CA ARG A 13 -4.78 14.19 0.53
C ARG A 13 -6.22 14.11 0.01
N PRO A 14 -6.60 13.09 -0.79
CA PRO A 14 -7.97 12.97 -1.25
C PRO A 14 -8.89 12.80 -0.04
N THR A 15 -9.76 13.78 0.18
CA THR A 15 -10.86 13.67 1.13
C THR A 15 -12.08 13.19 0.35
N GLY A 16 -12.30 11.88 0.30
CA GLY A 16 -13.41 11.27 -0.44
C GLY A 16 -12.96 10.12 -1.32
N THR A 17 -13.87 9.66 -2.18
CA THR A 17 -13.58 8.61 -3.14
C THR A 17 -12.86 9.16 -4.36
N THR A 18 -11.88 8.42 -4.90
CA THR A 18 -11.09 8.82 -6.07
C THR A 18 -11.25 7.77 -7.17
N ALA A 19 -11.48 8.20 -8.41
CA ALA A 19 -11.58 7.27 -9.54
C ALA A 19 -10.28 6.46 -9.74
N LEU A 20 -10.41 5.19 -10.13
CA LEU A 20 -9.27 4.36 -10.50
C LEU A 20 -8.67 4.84 -11.83
N SER A 21 -7.35 4.75 -11.97
CA SER A 21 -6.70 4.86 -13.27
C SER A 21 -7.09 3.68 -14.19
N PRO A 22 -6.92 3.79 -15.52
CA PRO A 22 -7.24 2.68 -16.43
C PRO A 22 -6.53 1.36 -16.07
N ALA A 23 -5.26 1.43 -15.66
CA ALA A 23 -4.51 0.25 -15.24
C ALA A 23 -5.03 -0.34 -13.92
N GLN A 24 -5.36 0.52 -12.94
CA GLN A 24 -5.96 0.07 -11.67
C GLN A 24 -7.33 -0.59 -11.90
N ARG A 25 -8.16 -0.02 -12.78
CA ARG A 25 -9.45 -0.61 -13.14
C ARG A 25 -9.29 -1.97 -13.81
N ALA A 26 -8.29 -2.15 -14.67
CA ALA A 26 -8.02 -3.44 -15.29
C ALA A 26 -7.65 -4.52 -14.26
N VAL A 27 -6.79 -4.19 -13.28
CA VAL A 27 -6.43 -5.10 -12.18
C VAL A 27 -7.65 -5.41 -11.30
N TRP A 28 -8.48 -4.40 -10.99
CA TRP A 28 -9.71 -4.60 -10.23
C TRP A 28 -10.68 -5.56 -10.96
N VAL A 29 -10.94 -5.31 -12.25
CA VAL A 29 -11.79 -6.20 -13.07
C VAL A 29 -11.24 -7.62 -13.10
N ALA A 30 -9.93 -7.79 -13.29
CA ALA A 30 -9.33 -9.13 -13.29
C ALA A 30 -9.54 -9.85 -11.94
N SER A 31 -9.41 -9.12 -10.83
CA SER A 31 -9.60 -9.66 -9.47
C SER A 31 -11.07 -10.01 -9.17
N GLU A 32 -12.04 -9.28 -9.75
CA GLU A 32 -13.47 -9.57 -9.59
C GLU A 32 -13.94 -10.74 -10.47
N VAL A 33 -13.36 -10.90 -11.66
CA VAL A 33 -13.70 -11.99 -12.60
C VAL A 33 -13.16 -13.33 -12.10
N ASP A 34 -11.93 -13.33 -11.60
CA ASP A 34 -11.27 -14.50 -11.03
C ASP A 34 -10.46 -14.08 -9.79
N PRO A 35 -11.01 -14.31 -8.58
CA PRO A 35 -10.32 -13.99 -7.34
C PRO A 35 -8.98 -14.72 -7.17
N ASP A 36 -8.80 -15.89 -7.78
CA ASP A 36 -7.55 -16.63 -7.69
C ASP A 36 -6.46 -15.97 -8.56
N ALA A 37 -6.86 -15.35 -9.69
CA ALA A 37 -5.97 -14.55 -10.53
C ALA A 37 -5.51 -13.25 -9.87
N ALA A 38 -6.16 -12.79 -8.78
CA ALA A 38 -5.70 -11.63 -8.01
C ALA A 38 -4.26 -11.83 -7.50
N THR A 39 -3.86 -13.08 -7.24
CA THR A 39 -2.51 -13.41 -6.77
C THR A 39 -1.41 -13.10 -7.77
N ASP A 40 -1.72 -13.10 -9.08
CA ASP A 40 -0.77 -12.75 -10.14
C ASP A 40 -0.34 -11.27 -10.09
N PHE A 41 -1.14 -10.42 -9.44
CA PHE A 41 -0.85 -8.99 -9.29
C PHE A 41 -0.15 -8.65 -7.97
N HIS A 42 0.19 -9.65 -7.15
CA HIS A 42 0.92 -9.43 -5.89
C HIS A 42 2.42 -9.25 -6.13
N LEU A 43 3.01 -8.24 -5.49
CA LEU A 43 4.45 -8.05 -5.46
C LEU A 43 5.03 -8.61 -4.16
N GLY A 44 5.51 -9.85 -4.22
CA GLY A 44 6.25 -10.48 -3.13
C GLY A 44 7.73 -10.07 -3.13
N TRP A 45 8.29 -9.83 -1.95
CA TRP A 45 9.73 -9.60 -1.80
C TRP A 45 10.25 -10.19 -0.49
N THR A 46 11.54 -10.54 -0.49
CA THR A 46 12.26 -11.01 0.69
C THR A 46 13.63 -10.35 0.73
N THR A 47 14.15 -10.09 1.94
CA THR A 47 15.51 -9.56 2.11
C THR A 47 16.27 -10.36 3.15
N HIS A 48 17.59 -10.41 2.99
CA HIS A 48 18.49 -11.01 3.95
C HIS A 48 19.29 -9.92 4.67
N PHE A 49 19.21 -9.91 6.00
CA PHE A 49 20.02 -9.02 6.83
C PHE A 49 21.36 -9.70 7.15
N THR A 50 22.47 -9.06 6.79
CA THR A 50 23.82 -9.62 6.93
C THR A 50 24.35 -9.64 8.38
N SER A 51 23.69 -8.91 9.28
CA SER A 51 23.99 -8.91 10.71
C SER A 51 22.77 -9.34 11.52
N ALA A 52 23.02 -9.76 12.76
CA ALA A 52 21.95 -9.95 13.73
C ALA A 52 21.10 -8.67 13.80
N HIS A 53 19.79 -8.83 13.62
CA HIS A 53 18.81 -7.76 13.71
C HIS A 53 17.77 -8.16 14.75
N ASP A 54 17.23 -7.16 15.42
CA ASP A 54 16.09 -7.33 16.31
C ASP A 54 14.81 -7.33 15.45
N PRO A 55 14.07 -8.44 15.35
CA PRO A 55 12.85 -8.52 14.56
C PRO A 55 11.81 -7.47 14.95
N ALA A 56 11.73 -7.11 16.24
CA ALA A 56 10.78 -6.09 16.72
C ALA A 56 11.10 -4.71 16.13
N ARG A 57 12.39 -4.35 16.01
CA ARG A 57 12.82 -3.10 15.38
C ARG A 57 12.47 -3.04 13.89
N VAL A 58 12.54 -4.19 13.20
CA VAL A 58 12.13 -4.27 11.78
C VAL A 58 10.62 -4.08 11.67
N ALA A 59 9.83 -4.76 12.52
CA ALA A 59 8.38 -4.62 12.56
C ALA A 59 7.96 -3.16 12.82
N ASP A 60 8.59 -2.48 13.77
CA ASP A 60 8.36 -1.06 14.06
C ASP A 60 8.71 -0.14 12.88
N ALA A 61 9.80 -0.45 12.18
CA ALA A 61 10.20 0.30 10.99
C ALA A 61 9.19 0.16 9.85
N VAL A 62 8.68 -1.06 9.61
CA VAL A 62 7.61 -1.31 8.64
C VAL A 62 6.34 -0.59 9.07
N ALA A 63 5.92 -0.70 10.32
CA ALA A 63 4.73 -0.02 10.83
C ALA A 63 4.81 1.51 10.67
N ARG A 64 6.00 2.11 10.80
CA ARG A 64 6.22 3.52 10.52
C ARG A 64 6.00 3.87 9.04
N VAL A 65 6.45 3.03 8.12
CA VAL A 65 6.21 3.22 6.67
C VAL A 65 4.73 3.10 6.36
N LEU A 66 4.05 2.07 6.89
CA LEU A 66 2.62 1.87 6.72
C LEU A 66 1.80 3.09 7.17
N ARG A 67 2.14 3.68 8.32
CA ARG A 67 1.49 4.90 8.83
C ARG A 67 1.81 6.16 8.01
N ALA A 68 2.99 6.21 7.38
CA ALA A 68 3.46 7.40 6.66
C ALA A 68 2.98 7.45 5.21
N GLU A 69 2.57 6.32 4.61
CA GLU A 69 2.13 6.21 3.22
C GLU A 69 0.60 6.02 3.12
N PRO A 70 -0.17 7.09 2.86
CA PRO A 70 -1.63 7.04 2.85
C PRO A 70 -2.21 6.06 1.82
N ARG A 71 -1.50 5.80 0.71
CA ARG A 71 -1.96 4.86 -0.33
C ARG A 71 -2.08 3.42 0.16
N LEU A 72 -1.37 3.06 1.24
CA LEU A 72 -1.49 1.76 1.89
C LEU A 72 -2.69 1.66 2.85
N SER A 73 -3.40 2.77 3.06
CA SER A 73 -4.66 2.85 3.82
C SER A 73 -5.82 3.21 2.90
N GLN A 74 -5.86 2.59 1.72
CA GLN A 74 -6.94 2.71 0.74
C GLN A 74 -7.44 1.34 0.33
N THR A 75 -8.73 1.28 0.00
CA THR A 75 -9.39 0.10 -0.56
C THR A 75 -10.28 0.52 -1.73
N VAL A 76 -10.68 -0.43 -2.56
CA VAL A 76 -11.63 -0.17 -3.65
C VAL A 76 -13.04 -0.47 -3.16
N VAL A 77 -13.95 0.48 -3.32
CA VAL A 77 -15.39 0.33 -3.08
C VAL A 77 -16.14 0.56 -4.39
N VAL A 78 -17.31 -0.06 -4.53
CA VAL A 78 -18.20 0.16 -5.67
C VAL A 78 -19.33 1.10 -5.24
N ASP A 79 -19.40 2.28 -5.85
CA ASP A 79 -20.47 3.25 -5.62
C ASP A 79 -21.13 3.59 -6.96
N GLY A 80 -22.47 3.49 -7.02
CA GLY A 80 -23.21 3.69 -8.28
C GLY A 80 -22.81 2.77 -9.43
N GLY A 81 -22.21 1.60 -9.14
CA GLY A 81 -21.69 0.68 -10.15
C GLY A 81 -20.28 1.00 -10.66
N GLU A 82 -19.62 2.04 -10.13
CA GLU A 82 -18.27 2.41 -10.51
C GLU A 82 -17.27 2.12 -9.37
N PRO A 83 -16.12 1.48 -9.65
CA PRO A 83 -15.09 1.25 -8.65
C PRO A 83 -14.33 2.55 -8.37
N GLN A 84 -14.12 2.82 -7.08
CA GLN A 84 -13.44 4.03 -6.60
C GLN A 84 -12.53 3.69 -5.40
N TRP A 85 -11.38 4.35 -5.31
CA TRP A 85 -10.54 4.33 -4.12
C TRP A 85 -11.24 5.04 -2.97
N ALA A 86 -11.34 4.38 -1.82
CA ALA A 86 -11.80 4.96 -0.57
C ALA A 86 -10.71 4.78 0.51
N THR A 87 -10.60 5.76 1.40
CA THR A 87 -9.73 5.63 2.58
C THR A 87 -10.30 4.58 3.53
N CYS A 88 -9.45 3.72 4.08
CA CYS A 88 -9.78 2.77 5.14
C CYS A 88 -8.90 3.03 6.38
N PRO A 89 -9.22 2.42 7.54
CA PRO A 89 -8.34 2.48 8.70
C PRO A 89 -6.92 2.02 8.34
N ALA A 90 -5.93 2.63 9.00
CA ALA A 90 -4.54 2.24 8.80
C ALA A 90 -4.34 0.76 9.16
N PRO A 91 -3.50 0.02 8.40
CA PRO A 91 -3.22 -1.38 8.70
C PRO A 91 -2.50 -1.51 10.04
N ASP A 92 -2.75 -2.63 10.70
CA ASP A 92 -2.06 -3.00 11.94
C ASP A 92 -0.56 -3.18 11.71
N ALA A 93 0.21 -3.14 12.80
CA ALA A 93 1.63 -3.47 12.75
C ALA A 93 1.82 -4.92 12.26
N PRO A 94 2.83 -5.20 11.43
CA PRO A 94 3.07 -6.54 10.93
C PRO A 94 3.39 -7.50 12.07
N ALA A 95 2.84 -8.72 11.99
CA ALA A 95 3.21 -9.80 12.90
C ALA A 95 4.66 -10.25 12.65
N VAL A 96 5.39 -10.49 13.73
CA VAL A 96 6.69 -11.16 13.68
C VAL A 96 6.45 -12.66 13.83
N ILE A 97 6.88 -13.45 12.85
CA ILE A 97 6.71 -14.90 12.84
C ILE A 97 8.09 -15.55 12.80
N ASP A 98 8.44 -16.27 13.84
CA ASP A 98 9.63 -17.13 13.85
C ASP A 98 9.28 -18.46 13.15
N LEU A 99 9.84 -18.64 11.95
CA LEU A 99 9.64 -19.87 11.20
C LEU A 99 10.50 -20.99 11.83
N PRO A 100 9.93 -22.19 12.09
CA PRO A 100 10.72 -23.34 12.49
C PRO A 100 11.70 -23.68 11.36
N ARG A 101 12.93 -24.02 11.75
CA ARG A 101 13.95 -24.52 10.81
C ARG A 101 13.66 -25.96 10.38
#